data_AF-A0A5K1CZV9-F1
#
_entry.id   AF-A0A5K1CZV9-F1
#
_cell.length_a   1.000
_cell.length_b   1.000
_cell.length_c   1.000
_cell.angle_alpha   90.00
_cell.angle_beta   90.00
_cell.angle_gamma   90.00
#
_symmetry.space_group_name_H-M   'P 1'
#
loop_
_entity.id
_entity.type
_entity.pdbx_description
1 polymer ?
#
loop_
_entity_poly.entity_id
_entity_poly.type
_entity_poly.pdbx_seq_one_letter_code
_entity_poly.pdbx_strand_id
1 'polypeptide(L)'
;MFLDCLITLPTKSAGFISIDCGSKEESYVYSGNGLTYTSDSNLMKSGEVKAVPSSYVVDGYEKYLWHLRTFPKGKRNCYTLQPVNPGSKYLVRATFLYGNFDGLNSFPQFDLYLESTFVQTVNSSVSTSWSYEFIVQARRSYLTLCLCKTTERDPFISVIELRPMPDAIYPVVNATLALNMQSRKNYGTRDSTVR
;
A
#
# COMPACT_ATOMS: atom_id res chain seq x y z
N MET A 1 41.14 -17.48 -8.83
CA MET A 1 39.99 -17.27 -9.73
C MET A 1 38.73 -17.32 -8.87
N PHE A 2 38.45 -16.23 -8.15
CA PHE A 2 37.24 -16.09 -7.33
C PHE A 2 36.25 -15.27 -8.15
N LEU A 3 35.10 -15.88 -8.47
CA LEU A 3 33.98 -15.18 -9.10
C LEU A 3 33.30 -14.36 -8.00
N ASP A 4 33.55 -13.05 -7.99
CA ASP A 4 32.72 -12.13 -7.23
C ASP A 4 31.34 -12.07 -7.89
N CYS A 5 30.35 -12.66 -7.22
CA CYS A 5 28.94 -12.48 -7.52
C CYS A 5 28.53 -11.07 -7.04
N LEU A 6 28.89 -10.06 -7.84
CA LEU A 6 28.30 -8.73 -7.73
C LEU A 6 26.83 -8.85 -8.16
N ILE A 7 25.95 -9.06 -7.18
CA ILE A 7 24.54 -8.73 -7.33
C ILE A 7 24.50 -7.20 -7.45
N THR A 8 24.59 -6.69 -8.67
CA THR A 8 24.18 -5.32 -8.98
C THR A 8 22.73 -5.19 -8.54
N LEU A 9 22.49 -4.42 -7.46
CA LEU A 9 21.14 -3.96 -7.12
C LEU A 9 20.59 -3.26 -8.38
N PRO A 10 19.41 -3.66 -8.88
CA PRO A 10 18.89 -3.09 -10.11
C PRO A 10 18.75 -1.58 -9.94
N THR A 11 19.36 -0.87 -10.89
CA THR A 11 19.21 0.58 -11.11
C THR A 11 17.72 0.94 -11.09
N LYS A 12 17.34 1.87 -10.18
CA LYS A 12 16.03 2.54 -10.11
C LYS A 12 14.85 1.67 -10.57
N SER A 13 14.40 0.78 -9.68
CA SER A 13 13.22 -0.09 -9.76
C SER A 13 12.18 0.29 -10.84
N ALA A 14 12.37 -0.19 -12.07
CA ALA A 14 11.42 0.02 -13.15
C ALA A 14 10.06 -0.61 -12.77
N GLY A 15 8.98 0.17 -12.87
CA GLY A 15 7.62 -0.29 -12.61
C GLY A 15 7.16 -0.27 -11.15
N PHE A 16 7.94 0.31 -10.23
CA PHE A 16 7.45 0.57 -8.88
C PHE A 16 6.43 1.71 -8.87
N ILE A 17 5.34 1.51 -8.14
CA ILE A 17 4.35 2.55 -7.86
C ILE A 17 4.33 2.78 -6.34
N SER A 18 4.43 4.03 -5.92
CA SER A 18 4.36 4.48 -4.53
C SER A 18 3.49 5.71 -4.48
N ILE A 19 2.34 5.59 -3.83
CA ILE A 19 1.32 6.62 -3.75
C ILE A 19 1.14 7.01 -2.29
N ASP A 20 1.40 8.29 -2.00
CA ASP A 20 1.15 8.95 -0.72
C ASP A 20 -0.24 9.61 -0.77
N CYS A 21 -1.20 8.99 -0.10
CA CYS A 21 -2.62 9.32 -0.22
C CYS A 21 -2.93 10.59 0.59
N GLY A 22 -3.32 11.66 -0.10
CA GLY A 22 -3.51 12.95 0.52
C GLY A 22 -2.24 13.81 0.63
N SER A 23 -1.12 13.39 0.02
CA SER A 23 0.07 14.23 -0.08
C SER A 23 -0.23 15.55 -0.80
N LYS A 24 0.26 16.65 -0.21
CA LYS A 24 0.17 18.00 -0.80
C LYS A 24 1.27 18.27 -1.83
N GLU A 25 2.34 17.49 -1.79
CA GLU A 25 3.42 17.55 -2.77
C GLU A 25 3.10 16.59 -3.91
N GLU A 26 3.27 17.04 -5.16
CA GLU A 26 3.00 16.18 -6.33
C GLU A 26 3.84 14.91 -6.32
N SER A 27 5.12 15.03 -5.96
CA SER A 27 6.01 13.90 -5.73
C SER A 27 7.23 14.29 -4.91
N TYR A 28 7.85 13.32 -4.24
CA TYR A 28 9.13 13.47 -3.56
C TYR A 28 9.87 12.14 -3.46
N VAL A 29 11.19 12.20 -3.32
CA VAL A 29 12.00 11.02 -2.98
C VAL A 29 12.07 10.90 -1.46
N TYR A 30 11.60 9.79 -0.92
CA TYR A 30 11.65 9.53 0.50
C TYR A 30 13.03 8.96 0.88
N SER A 31 13.74 9.66 1.76
CA SER A 31 15.14 9.35 2.12
C SER A 31 15.31 7.99 2.80
N GLY A 32 14.30 7.48 3.52
CA GLY A 32 14.40 6.22 4.26
C GLY A 32 14.39 4.95 3.40
N ASN A 33 14.00 5.04 2.12
CA ASN A 33 14.08 3.91 1.19
C ASN A 33 14.51 4.29 -0.24
N GLY A 34 14.73 5.58 -0.53
CA GLY A 34 15.12 6.08 -1.84
C GLY A 34 14.04 6.00 -2.91
N LEU A 35 12.80 5.65 -2.55
CA LEU A 35 11.68 5.54 -3.48
C LEU A 35 10.99 6.88 -3.68
N THR A 36 10.47 7.09 -4.89
CA THR A 36 9.65 8.26 -5.21
C THR A 36 8.20 7.98 -4.83
N TYR A 37 7.66 8.76 -3.90
CA TYR A 37 6.24 8.77 -3.58
C TYR A 37 5.56 9.88 -4.38
N THR A 38 4.37 9.60 -4.88
CA THR A 38 3.55 10.51 -5.69
C THR A 38 2.22 10.76 -5.01
N SER A 39 1.68 11.98 -5.15
CA SER A 39 0.35 12.30 -4.62
C SER A 39 -0.72 11.50 -5.35
N ASP A 40 -1.74 11.08 -4.60
CA ASP A 40 -2.91 10.41 -5.15
C ASP A 40 -3.90 11.34 -5.85
N SER A 41 -3.64 12.65 -5.86
CA SER A 41 -4.52 13.69 -6.42
C SER A 41 -4.88 13.48 -7.89
N ASN A 42 -4.01 12.84 -8.68
CA ASN A 42 -4.28 12.51 -10.09
C ASN A 42 -5.03 11.18 -10.28
N LEU A 43 -5.09 10.35 -9.24
CA LEU A 43 -5.73 9.03 -9.27
C LEU A 43 -7.11 9.05 -8.62
N MET A 44 -7.31 9.91 -7.61
CA MET A 44 -8.51 9.97 -6.80
C MET A 44 -8.98 11.40 -6.60
N LYS A 45 -10.13 11.74 -7.20
CA LYS A 45 -10.76 13.05 -7.03
C LYS A 45 -11.83 13.07 -5.94
N SER A 46 -12.32 11.91 -5.50
CA SER A 46 -13.27 11.80 -4.39
C SER A 46 -12.53 11.72 -3.04
N GLY A 47 -13.31 11.73 -1.96
CA GLY A 47 -12.78 11.69 -0.59
C GLY A 47 -12.22 13.02 -0.12
N GLU A 48 -11.76 13.01 1.13
CA GLU A 48 -11.20 14.16 1.83
C GLU A 48 -9.79 13.84 2.30
N VAL A 49 -8.89 14.82 2.23
CA VAL A 49 -7.55 14.71 2.79
C VAL A 49 -7.59 15.14 4.25
N LYS A 50 -7.02 14.33 5.15
CA LYS A 50 -6.87 14.67 6.57
C LYS A 50 -5.41 14.55 6.97
N ALA A 51 -4.97 15.47 7.82
CA ALA A 51 -3.66 15.37 8.46
C ALA A 51 -3.78 14.43 9.66
N VAL A 52 -2.77 13.59 9.85
CA VAL A 52 -2.63 12.79 11.06
C VAL A 52 -2.05 13.69 12.16
N PRO A 53 -2.61 13.72 13.38
CA PRO A 53 -2.05 14.50 14.48
C PRO A 53 -0.61 14.12 14.79
N SER A 54 0.22 15.12 15.12
CA SER A 54 1.66 14.95 15.34
C SER A 54 2.02 14.00 16.48
N SER A 55 1.10 13.73 17.42
CA SER A 55 1.29 12.72 18.46
C SER A 55 1.36 11.28 17.94
N TYR A 56 0.91 11.02 16.71
CA TYR A 56 0.88 9.69 16.09
C TYR A 56 1.89 9.53 14.95
N VAL A 57 2.61 10.59 14.58
CA VAL A 57 3.64 10.56 13.55
C VAL A 57 4.97 11.01 14.14
N VAL A 58 6.04 10.30 13.80
CA VAL A 58 7.39 10.74 14.15
C VAL A 58 7.89 11.66 13.04
N ASP A 59 8.04 12.94 13.36
CA ASP A 59 8.53 13.95 12.42
C ASP A 59 9.86 13.50 11.77
N GLY A 60 9.89 13.54 10.45
CA GLY A 60 11.05 13.21 9.62
C GLY A 60 11.23 11.72 9.30
N TYR A 61 10.62 10.80 10.05
CA TYR A 61 10.81 9.36 9.85
C TYR A 61 9.81 8.74 8.87
N GLU A 62 8.56 9.19 8.76
CA GLU A 62 7.57 8.55 7.88
C GLU A 62 6.64 9.57 7.20
N LYS A 63 7.22 10.44 6.36
CA LYS A 63 6.49 11.51 5.66
C LYS A 63 5.22 11.03 4.94
N TYR A 64 5.25 9.82 4.36
CA TYR A 64 4.12 9.19 3.68
C TYR A 64 2.95 8.80 4.61
N LEU A 65 3.07 8.98 5.93
CA LEU A 65 2.00 8.76 6.92
C LEU A 65 1.44 10.06 7.52
N TRP A 66 1.98 11.23 7.15
CA TRP A 66 1.52 12.50 7.71
C TRP A 66 0.10 12.87 7.30
N HIS A 67 -0.35 12.35 6.16
CA HIS A 67 -1.68 12.56 5.63
C HIS A 67 -2.31 11.22 5.25
N LEU A 68 -3.62 11.27 5.09
CA LEU A 68 -4.42 10.18 4.56
C LEU A 68 -5.56 10.75 3.72
N ARG A 69 -6.13 9.90 2.88
CA ARG A 69 -7.42 10.16 2.25
C ARG A 69 -8.51 9.31 2.90
N THR A 70 -9.60 9.94 3.29
CA THR A 70 -10.81 9.29 3.83
C THR A 70 -12.00 9.46 2.88
N PHE A 71 -12.95 8.53 2.92
CA PHE A 71 -14.07 8.46 1.99
C PHE A 71 -15.43 8.48 2.72
N PRO A 72 -15.93 9.68 3.09
CA PRO A 72 -17.24 9.83 3.74
C PRO A 72 -18.42 9.55 2.82
N LYS A 73 -18.20 9.67 1.51
CA LYS A 73 -19.21 9.45 0.47
C LYS A 73 -18.85 8.24 -0.39
N GLY A 74 -19.88 7.55 -0.85
CA GLY A 74 -19.75 6.38 -1.71
C GLY A 74 -19.48 5.10 -0.92
N LYS A 75 -20.08 4.00 -1.39
CA LYS A 75 -19.91 2.68 -0.76
C LYS A 75 -18.63 1.96 -1.19
N ARG A 76 -18.04 2.35 -2.33
CA ARG A 76 -16.87 1.71 -2.93
C ARG A 76 -16.00 2.76 -3.62
N ASN A 77 -14.76 2.88 -3.20
CA ASN A 77 -13.78 3.84 -3.73
C ASN A 77 -12.56 3.08 -4.22
N CYS A 78 -12.21 3.20 -5.50
CA CYS A 78 -11.22 2.35 -6.16
C CYS A 78 -10.06 3.15 -6.75
N TYR A 79 -8.84 2.78 -6.40
CA TYR A 79 -7.62 3.25 -7.05
C TYR A 79 -7.29 2.36 -8.23
N THR A 80 -7.06 2.96 -9.41
CA THR A 80 -6.50 2.26 -10.58
C THR A 80 -4.99 2.38 -10.56
N LEU A 81 -4.31 1.26 -10.40
CA LEU A 81 -2.86 1.11 -10.37
C LEU A 81 -2.38 0.69 -11.76
N GLN A 82 -1.67 1.59 -12.44
CA GLN A 82 -1.19 1.39 -13.80
C GLN A 82 0.07 2.22 -14.05
N PRO A 83 0.93 1.81 -15.00
CA PRO A 83 0.81 0.62 -15.84
C PRO A 83 1.22 -0.67 -15.11
N VAL A 84 0.59 -1.78 -15.46
CA VAL A 84 1.04 -3.15 -15.13
C VAL A 84 0.98 -4.02 -16.38
N ASN A 85 1.70 -5.13 -16.38
CA ASN A 85 1.77 -6.06 -17.49
C ASN A 85 0.83 -7.25 -17.25
N PRO A 86 -0.13 -7.53 -18.15
CA PRO A 86 -0.94 -8.73 -18.07
C PRO A 86 -0.08 -9.99 -17.95
N GLY A 87 -0.45 -10.90 -17.05
CA GLY A 87 0.28 -12.13 -16.76
C GLY A 87 1.41 -11.99 -15.74
N SER A 88 1.91 -10.78 -15.47
CA SER A 88 2.94 -10.56 -14.45
C SER A 88 2.37 -10.52 -13.03
N LYS A 89 3.19 -10.90 -12.06
CA LYS A 89 2.84 -10.87 -10.63
C LYS A 89 3.27 -9.57 -9.96
N TYR A 90 2.48 -9.14 -8.99
CA TYR A 90 2.71 -7.91 -8.24
C TYR A 90 2.44 -8.12 -6.76
N LEU A 91 3.31 -7.59 -5.91
CA LEU A 91 3.03 -7.33 -4.51
C LEU A 91 2.30 -5.99 -4.42
N VAL A 92 1.09 -6.00 -3.89
CA VAL A 92 0.30 -4.81 -3.58
C VAL A 92 0.27 -4.65 -2.07
N ARG A 93 0.70 -3.49 -1.58
CA ARG A 93 0.70 -3.15 -0.16
C ARG A 93 -0.17 -1.92 0.08
N ALA A 94 -1.11 -2.05 1.01
CA ALA A 94 -1.96 -0.96 1.47
C ALA A 94 -1.64 -0.66 2.93
N THR A 95 -1.25 0.58 3.23
CA THR A 95 -0.85 1.02 4.57
C THR A 95 -1.84 2.03 5.13
N PHE A 96 -2.13 1.87 6.42
CA PHE A 96 -3.12 2.63 7.16
C PHE A 96 -2.49 3.15 8.44
N LEU A 97 -2.54 4.46 8.66
CA LEU A 97 -2.35 5.09 9.97
C LEU A 97 -3.59 5.92 10.28
N TYR A 98 -4.40 5.48 11.25
CA TYR A 98 -5.61 6.22 11.63
C TYR A 98 -5.26 7.47 12.45
N GLY A 99 -4.46 7.31 13.51
CA GLY A 99 -4.00 8.41 14.36
C GLY A 99 -5.13 9.31 14.89
N ASN A 100 -6.34 8.77 15.03
CA ASN A 100 -7.52 9.51 15.47
C ASN A 100 -7.78 10.81 14.68
N PHE A 101 -7.55 10.80 13.36
CA PHE A 101 -7.67 11.98 12.50
C PHE A 101 -9.06 12.66 12.55
N ASP A 102 -10.11 11.91 12.90
CA ASP A 102 -11.50 12.39 12.98
C ASP A 102 -11.95 12.67 14.43
N GLY A 103 -11.08 12.45 15.43
CA GLY A 103 -11.37 12.68 16.85
C GLY A 103 -12.32 11.69 17.51
N LEU A 104 -12.74 10.63 16.82
CA LEU A 104 -13.75 9.69 17.33
C LEU A 104 -13.18 8.54 18.16
N ASN A 105 -11.86 8.41 18.21
CA ASN A 105 -11.10 7.41 18.97
C ASN A 105 -11.59 5.96 18.77
N SER A 106 -12.05 5.66 17.56
CA SER A 106 -12.65 4.38 17.21
C SER A 106 -12.28 4.07 15.77
N PHE A 107 -11.52 2.99 15.57
CA PHE A 107 -10.99 2.63 14.26
C PHE A 107 -12.12 2.16 13.32
N PRO A 108 -12.20 2.67 12.07
CA PRO A 108 -13.26 2.30 11.14
C PRO A 108 -13.06 0.87 10.59
N GLN A 109 -14.15 0.12 10.45
CA GLN A 109 -14.13 -1.18 9.77
C GLN A 109 -14.65 -1.04 8.33
N PHE A 110 -13.90 -1.60 7.38
CA PHE A 110 -14.21 -1.63 5.95
C PHE A 110 -13.46 -2.76 5.25
N ASP A 111 -13.87 -3.11 4.03
CA ASP A 111 -13.27 -4.21 3.27
C ASP A 111 -12.37 -3.71 2.13
N LEU A 112 -11.33 -4.48 1.83
CA LEU A 112 -10.47 -4.31 0.68
C LEU A 112 -10.82 -5.35 -0.39
N TYR A 113 -10.92 -4.86 -1.61
CA TYR A 113 -11.05 -5.69 -2.80
C TYR A 113 -9.90 -5.37 -3.75
N LEU A 114 -9.21 -6.42 -4.22
CA LEU A 114 -8.35 -6.33 -5.40
C LEU A 114 -9.14 -6.83 -6.60
N GLU A 115 -9.29 -5.97 -7.61
CA GLU A 115 -10.28 -6.17 -8.67
C GLU A 115 -11.69 -6.35 -8.07
N SER A 116 -12.36 -7.44 -8.44
CA SER A 116 -13.64 -7.87 -7.89
C SER A 116 -13.51 -8.85 -6.71
N THR A 117 -12.29 -9.18 -6.29
CA THR A 117 -12.01 -10.22 -5.29
C THR A 117 -11.82 -9.60 -3.91
N PHE A 118 -12.58 -10.07 -2.92
CA PHE A 118 -12.37 -9.71 -1.51
C PHE A 118 -11.00 -10.24 -1.05
N VAL A 119 -10.20 -9.40 -0.39
CA VAL A 119 -8.87 -9.80 0.07
C VAL A 119 -8.66 -9.63 1.58
N GLN A 120 -9.32 -8.65 2.22
CA GLN A 120 -9.08 -8.34 3.62
C GLN A 120 -10.17 -7.44 4.20
N THR A 121 -10.56 -7.68 5.45
CA THR A 121 -11.26 -6.67 6.28
C THR A 121 -10.23 -5.87 7.08
N VAL A 122 -10.32 -4.54 7.01
CA VAL A 122 -9.46 -3.61 7.75
C VAL A 122 -10.13 -3.29 9.08
N ASN A 123 -9.51 -3.71 10.17
CA ASN A 123 -10.04 -3.59 11.54
C ASN A 123 -8.89 -3.54 12.55
N SER A 124 -8.04 -2.53 12.45
CA SER A 124 -6.75 -2.46 13.16
C SER A 124 -6.76 -1.47 14.33
N SER A 125 -5.55 -1.18 14.83
CA SER A 125 -5.27 -0.27 15.96
C SER A 125 -5.42 1.20 15.58
N VAL A 126 -5.75 2.01 16.58
CA VAL A 126 -5.87 3.47 16.46
C VAL A 126 -4.51 4.16 16.32
N SER A 127 -3.47 3.65 16.98
CA SER A 127 -2.21 4.38 17.22
C SER A 127 -1.02 3.94 16.38
N THR A 128 -1.07 2.75 15.76
CA THR A 128 0.05 2.18 15.03
C THR A 128 -0.29 2.01 13.56
N SER A 129 0.66 2.35 12.69
CA SER A 129 0.50 2.06 11.27
C SER A 129 0.43 0.56 11.05
N TRP A 130 -0.45 0.11 10.15
CA TRP A 130 -0.55 -1.29 9.75
C TRP A 130 -0.57 -1.41 8.24
N SER A 131 0.01 -2.48 7.71
CA SER A 131 0.01 -2.76 6.27
C SER A 131 -0.59 -4.13 5.99
N TYR A 132 -1.39 -4.21 4.94
CA TYR A 132 -1.81 -5.48 4.35
C TYR A 132 -1.09 -5.67 3.02
N GLU A 133 -0.53 -6.86 2.82
CA GLU A 133 0.25 -7.23 1.65
C GLU A 133 -0.44 -8.36 0.90
N PHE A 134 -0.56 -8.19 -0.42
CA PHE A 134 -1.20 -9.16 -1.31
C PHE A 134 -0.31 -9.45 -2.50
N ILE A 135 -0.32 -10.71 -2.97
CA ILE A 135 0.34 -11.08 -4.22
C ILE A 135 -0.73 -11.48 -5.23
N VAL A 136 -0.74 -10.78 -6.36
CA VAL A 136 -1.75 -10.94 -7.42
C VAL A 136 -1.10 -11.04 -8.79
N GLN A 137 -1.74 -11.76 -9.71
CA GLN A 137 -1.38 -11.73 -11.13
C GLN A 137 -2.28 -10.72 -11.85
N ALA A 138 -1.68 -9.78 -12.58
CA ALA A 138 -2.45 -8.81 -13.35
C ALA A 138 -3.17 -9.50 -14.52
N ARG A 139 -4.49 -9.31 -14.62
CA ARG A 139 -5.30 -9.82 -15.74
C ARG A 139 -5.34 -8.86 -16.93
N ARG A 140 -5.10 -7.57 -16.65
CA ARG A 140 -5.22 -6.44 -17.56
C ARG A 140 -3.99 -5.56 -17.41
N SER A 141 -3.93 -4.47 -18.17
CA SER A 141 -2.86 -3.47 -18.09
C SER A 141 -2.95 -2.54 -16.86
N TYR A 142 -3.88 -2.83 -15.95
CA TYR A 142 -4.10 -2.13 -14.69
C TYR A 142 -4.55 -3.13 -13.62
N LEU A 143 -4.39 -2.74 -12.35
CA LEU A 143 -5.01 -3.37 -11.18
C LEU A 143 -5.90 -2.34 -10.48
N THR A 144 -6.98 -2.77 -9.82
CA THR A 144 -7.79 -1.89 -8.96
C THR A 144 -7.74 -2.32 -7.50
N LEU A 145 -7.45 -1.39 -6.60
CA LEU A 145 -7.60 -1.57 -5.15
C LEU A 145 -8.80 -0.74 -4.69
N CYS A 146 -9.83 -1.41 -4.20
CA CYS A 146 -11.06 -0.78 -3.74
C CYS A 146 -11.22 -0.87 -2.23
N LEU A 147 -11.58 0.25 -1.60
CA LEU A 147 -12.05 0.34 -0.23
C LEU A 147 -13.58 0.36 -0.23
N CYS A 148 -14.19 -0.63 0.42
CA CYS A 148 -15.63 -0.83 0.47
C CYS A 148 -16.15 -0.60 1.89
N LYS A 149 -17.04 0.38 2.05
CA LYS A 149 -17.66 0.75 3.33
C LYS A 149 -18.61 -0.37 3.79
N THR A 150 -18.38 -0.91 4.99
CA THR A 150 -19.21 -1.98 5.60
C THR A 150 -19.94 -1.53 6.87
N THR A 151 -19.56 -0.37 7.41
CA THR A 151 -20.17 0.25 8.58
C THR A 151 -20.48 1.72 8.27
N GLU A 152 -21.06 2.47 9.20
CA GLU A 152 -21.25 3.92 9.04
C GLU A 152 -19.93 4.71 9.08
N ARG A 153 -18.84 4.07 9.53
CA ARG A 153 -17.51 4.70 9.59
C ARG A 153 -16.86 4.77 8.21
N ASP A 154 -16.02 5.78 8.02
CA ASP A 154 -15.46 6.10 6.72
C ASP A 154 -14.17 5.33 6.43
N PRO A 155 -14.09 4.62 5.29
CA PRO A 155 -12.84 4.03 4.85
C PRO A 155 -11.76 5.08 4.66
N PHE A 156 -10.50 4.71 4.88
CA PHE A 156 -9.37 5.60 4.66
C PHE A 156 -8.15 4.82 4.22
N ILE A 157 -7.16 5.49 3.63
CA ILE A 157 -5.86 4.91 3.27
C ILE A 157 -4.76 5.97 3.33
N SER A 158 -3.58 5.56 3.78
CA SER A 158 -2.40 6.43 3.88
C SER A 158 -1.44 6.20 2.71
N VAL A 159 -1.15 4.94 2.37
CA VAL A 159 -0.17 4.61 1.32
C VAL A 159 -0.65 3.43 0.49
N ILE A 160 -0.39 3.50 -0.82
CA ILE A 160 -0.49 2.35 -1.72
C ILE A 160 0.88 2.14 -2.38
N GLU A 161 1.39 0.92 -2.28
CA GLU A 161 2.61 0.51 -2.95
C GLU A 161 2.36 -0.70 -3.83
N LEU A 162 2.97 -0.71 -5.00
CA LEU A 162 2.95 -1.84 -5.92
C LEU A 162 4.38 -2.12 -6.40
N ARG A 163 4.76 -3.41 -6.33
CA ARG A 163 6.08 -3.91 -6.68
C ARG A 163 5.94 -5.08 -7.66
N PRO A 164 6.57 -5.04 -8.84
CA PRO A 164 6.71 -6.21 -9.70
C PRO A 164 7.39 -7.35 -8.94
N MET A 165 6.89 -8.57 -9.13
CA MET A 165 7.40 -9.78 -8.51
C MET A 165 7.96 -10.74 -9.57
N PRO A 166 9.06 -11.45 -9.30
CA PRO A 166 9.54 -12.49 -10.21
C PRO A 166 8.52 -13.61 -10.37
N ASP A 167 8.26 -14.04 -11.61
CA ASP A 167 7.21 -15.02 -11.91
C ASP A 167 7.43 -16.39 -11.26
N ALA A 168 8.69 -16.77 -11.01
CA ALA A 168 9.06 -18.04 -10.37
C ALA A 168 8.62 -18.13 -8.88
N ILE A 169 8.41 -16.99 -8.22
CA ILE A 169 8.04 -16.96 -6.81
C ILE A 169 6.50 -17.03 -6.71
N TYR A 170 6.00 -17.85 -5.77
CA TYR A 170 4.57 -18.12 -5.59
C TYR A 170 3.87 -18.61 -6.87
N PRO A 171 4.24 -19.78 -7.43
CA PRO A 171 3.67 -20.30 -8.68
C PRO A 171 2.15 -20.53 -8.61
N VAL A 172 1.60 -20.67 -7.40
CA VAL A 172 0.17 -20.86 -7.16
C VAL A 172 -0.65 -19.60 -7.49
N VAL A 173 -0.04 -18.40 -7.45
CA VAL A 173 -0.71 -17.13 -7.79
C VAL A 173 -0.99 -17.10 -9.28
N ASN A 174 -2.26 -16.95 -9.62
CA ASN A 174 -2.72 -16.83 -11.01
C ASN A 174 -3.85 -15.80 -11.08
N ALA A 175 -4.43 -15.61 -12.27
CA ALA A 175 -5.51 -14.67 -12.50
C ALA A 175 -6.62 -14.78 -11.46
N THR A 176 -7.01 -15.98 -11.02
CA THR A 176 -8.12 -16.22 -10.09
C THR A 176 -7.75 -16.31 -8.62
N LEU A 177 -6.46 -16.49 -8.31
CA LEU A 177 -6.01 -16.75 -6.96
C LEU A 177 -4.94 -15.75 -6.52
N ALA A 178 -5.27 -15.00 -5.48
CA ALA A 178 -4.38 -14.08 -4.78
C ALA A 178 -3.85 -14.72 -3.49
N LEU A 179 -2.68 -14.27 -3.04
CA LEU A 179 -2.18 -14.58 -1.69
C LEU A 179 -2.30 -13.33 -0.81
N ASN A 180 -2.66 -13.54 0.45
CA ASN A 180 -2.65 -12.52 1.50
C ASN A 180 -1.56 -12.88 2.52
N MET A 181 -0.64 -11.96 2.76
CA MET A 181 0.48 -12.15 3.67
C MET A 181 0.00 -12.20 5.12
N GLN A 182 0.22 -13.34 5.78
CA GLN A 182 -0.12 -13.52 7.20
C GLN A 182 1.04 -13.17 8.13
N SER A 183 2.26 -13.63 7.79
CA SER A 183 3.46 -13.26 8.53
C SER A 183 4.70 -13.39 7.67
N ARG A 184 5.70 -12.54 7.95
CA ARG A 184 7.05 -12.63 7.40
C ARG A 184 8.02 -12.64 8.57
N LYS A 185 8.83 -13.69 8.71
CA LYS A 185 9.76 -13.86 9.83
C LYS A 185 11.16 -14.10 9.31
N ASN A 186 12.13 -13.34 9.82
CA ASN A 186 13.55 -13.62 9.65
C ASN A 186 14.01 -14.46 10.85
N TYR A 187 14.37 -15.72 10.61
CA TYR A 187 14.92 -16.60 11.66
C TYR A 187 16.45 -16.49 11.79
N GLY A 188 17.10 -15.68 10.95
CA GLY A 188 18.53 -15.39 11.01
C GLY A 188 18.87 -14.21 11.93
N THR A 189 20.14 -14.09 12.29
CA THR A 189 20.65 -13.05 13.19
C THR A 189 21.44 -11.99 12.43
N ARG A 190 20.77 -11.00 11.80
CA ARG A 190 21.35 -9.64 11.57
C ARG A 190 20.51 -8.59 10.85
N ASP A 191 19.25 -8.83 10.49
CA ASP A 191 18.43 -7.73 9.97
C ASP A 191 16.99 -7.81 10.45
N SER A 192 16.55 -6.76 11.15
CA SER A 192 15.23 -6.65 11.78
C SER A 192 14.11 -6.35 10.78
N THR A 193 14.41 -6.19 9.50
CA THR A 193 13.42 -5.93 8.45
C THR A 193 13.69 -6.74 7.19
N VAL A 194 12.71 -7.56 6.79
CA VAL A 194 12.67 -8.18 5.46
C VAL A 194 11.71 -7.33 4.63
N ARG A 195 12.23 -6.35 3.89
CA ARG A 195 11.45 -5.53 2.93
C ARG A 195 11.08 -6.36 1.71
#